data_AF-A0A7C2VK54-F1
#
_entry.id   AF-A0A7C2VK54-F1
#
_cell.length_a   1.000
_cell.length_b   1.000
_cell.length_c   1.000
_cell.angle_alpha   90.00
_cell.angle_beta   90.00
_cell.angle_gamma   90.00
#
_symmetry.space_group_name_H-M   'P 1'
#
loop_
_entity.id
_entity.type
_entity.pdbx_description
1 polymer ?
#
loop_
_entity_poly.entity_id
_entity_poly.type
_entity_poly.pdbx_seq_one_letter_code
_entity_poly.pdbx_strand_id
1 'polypeptide(L)'
;MENEYVRGWKNKGGKVIGYAYVATPRKIIEAAGILPYRIRGLGEREAARADAYLSRFNCAFCRSCLDLALRGECDFLDGVMETNECDHMRGIV
;
A
#
# COMPACT_ATOMS: atom_id res chain seq x y z
N MET A 1 -0.67 3.56 10.55
CA MET A 1 -1.07 4.04 9.20
C MET A 1 -2.51 4.56 9.11
N GLU A 2 -3.48 3.95 9.80
CA GLU A 2 -4.88 4.42 9.80
C GLU A 2 -5.05 5.72 10.63
N ASN A 3 -5.77 6.71 10.10
CA ASN A 3 -6.08 7.97 10.79
C ASN A 3 -7.60 8.16 10.96
N GLU A 4 -8.00 9.20 11.69
CA GLU A 4 -9.43 9.50 11.95
C GLU A 4 -10.25 9.71 10.67
N TYR A 5 -9.65 10.27 9.63
CA TYR A 5 -10.32 10.47 8.34
C TYR A 5 -10.67 9.15 7.67
N VAL A 6 -9.71 8.21 7.60
CA VAL A 6 -9.92 6.87 7.04
C VAL A 6 -10.95 6.09 7.87
N ARG A 7 -10.85 6.15 9.20
CA ARG A 7 -11.86 5.54 10.10
C ARG A 7 -13.25 6.10 9.85
N GLY A 8 -13.38 7.43 9.78
CA GLY A 8 -14.64 8.09 9.49
C GLY A 8 -15.23 7.71 8.13
N TRP A 9 -14.38 7.49 7.12
CA TRP A 9 -14.80 6.99 5.81
C TRP A 9 -15.33 5.55 5.88
N LYS A 10 -14.58 4.64 6.51
CA LYS A 10 -14.97 3.24 6.69
C LYS A 10 -16.27 3.10 7.49
N ASN A 11 -16.43 3.91 8.54
CA ASN A 11 -17.65 3.91 9.39
C ASN A 11 -18.91 4.33 8.62
N LYS A 12 -18.77 5.06 7.50
CA LYS A 12 -19.88 5.39 6.59
C LYS A 12 -20.15 4.29 5.55
N GLY A 13 -19.49 3.13 5.66
CA GLY A 13 -19.56 2.03 4.70
C GLY A 13 -18.66 2.22 3.47
N GLY A 14 -17.83 3.26 3.46
CA GLY A 14 -16.92 3.54 2.34
C GLY A 14 -15.81 2.49 2.22
N LYS A 15 -15.34 2.27 0.99
CA LYS A 15 -14.21 1.39 0.68
C LYS A 15 -12.91 2.18 0.53
N VAL A 16 -11.78 1.55 0.84
CA VAL A 16 -10.44 2.16 0.78
C VAL A 16 -9.54 1.29 -0.09
N ILE A 17 -8.95 1.86 -1.14
CA ILE A 17 -7.99 1.16 -2.01
C ILE A 17 -6.61 1.76 -1.82
N GLY A 18 -5.65 0.91 -1.47
CA GLY A 18 -4.24 1.26 -1.36
C GLY A 18 -3.57 1.41 -2.72
N TYR A 19 -2.60 2.31 -2.82
CA TYR A 19 -1.71 2.39 -3.98
C TYR A 19 -0.33 2.90 -3.56
N ALA A 20 0.74 2.47 -4.25
CA ALA A 20 2.10 2.81 -3.87
C ALA A 20 2.67 4.01 -4.65
N TYR A 21 2.32 4.11 -5.93
CA TYR A 21 3.03 4.97 -6.87
C TYR A 21 2.24 6.19 -7.35
N VAL A 22 2.95 7.15 -7.92
CA VAL A 22 2.36 8.42 -8.38
C VAL A 22 1.66 8.30 -9.73
N ALA A 23 2.05 7.32 -10.56
CA ALA A 23 1.40 7.12 -11.86
C ALA A 23 0.10 6.33 -11.76
N THR A 24 -0.20 5.76 -10.58
CA THR A 24 -1.50 5.13 -10.31
C THR A 24 -2.64 6.10 -10.65
N PRO A 25 -3.64 5.67 -11.45
CA PRO A 25 -4.73 6.54 -11.91
C PRO A 25 -5.75 6.79 -10.79
N ARG A 26 -5.34 7.58 -9.78
CA ARG A 26 -6.12 7.89 -8.58
C ARG A 26 -7.55 8.35 -8.88
N LYS A 27 -7.72 9.12 -9.96
CA LYS A 27 -9.02 9.62 -10.40
C LYS A 27 -10.03 8.51 -10.73
N ILE A 28 -9.58 7.34 -11.18
CA ILE A 28 -10.47 6.19 -11.43
C ILE A 28 -11.01 5.64 -10.12
N ILE A 29 -10.16 5.54 -9.09
CA ILE A 29 -10.56 5.11 -7.74
C ILE A 29 -11.58 6.11 -7.15
N GLU A 30 -11.30 7.41 -7.27
CA GLU A 30 -12.18 8.48 -6.80
C GLU A 30 -13.53 8.48 -7.53
N ALA A 31 -13.52 8.29 -8.86
CA ALA A 31 -14.75 8.22 -9.66
C ALA A 31 -15.63 7.02 -9.29
N ALA A 32 -15.05 5.93 -8.76
CA ALA A 32 -15.77 4.79 -8.23
C ALA A 32 -16.36 5.02 -6.83
N GLY A 33 -16.19 6.21 -6.24
CA GLY A 33 -16.63 6.51 -4.87
C GLY A 33 -15.81 5.77 -3.80
N ILE A 34 -14.57 5.39 -4.13
CA ILE A 34 -13.65 4.69 -3.24
C ILE A 34 -12.57 5.67 -2.79
N LEU A 35 -12.13 5.58 -1.53
CA LEU A 35 -11.05 6.41 -1.01
C LEU A 35 -9.69 5.87 -1.48
N PRO A 36 -8.93 6.59 -2.31
CA PRO A 36 -7.55 6.22 -2.60
C PRO A 36 -6.64 6.51 -1.41
N TYR A 37 -5.87 5.52 -0.98
CA TYR A 37 -4.92 5.62 0.12
C TYR A 37 -3.50 5.37 -0.38
N ARG A 38 -2.62 6.36 -0.25
CA ARG A 38 -1.22 6.20 -0.66
C ARG A 38 -0.42 5.46 0.39
N ILE A 39 0.00 4.23 0.09
CA ILE A 39 0.91 3.44 0.91
C ILE A 39 2.30 4.09 0.83
N ARG A 40 2.88 4.38 1.99
CA ARG A 40 4.21 5.00 2.09
C ARG A 40 5.10 4.12 2.96
N GLY A 41 6.00 3.37 2.34
CA GLY A 41 7.06 2.61 3.01
C GLY A 41 8.21 3.51 3.51
N LEU A 42 7.91 4.65 4.14
CA LEU A 42 8.89 5.59 4.67
C LEU A 42 9.06 5.34 6.18
N GLY A 43 10.08 4.59 6.59
CA GLY A 43 10.41 4.49 8.02
C GLY A 43 11.19 3.26 8.46
N GLU A 44 10.99 2.09 7.84
CA GLU A 44 11.71 0.89 8.27
C GLU A 44 13.18 0.91 7.81
N ARG A 45 14.08 0.94 8.79
CA ARG A 45 15.50 0.62 8.55
C ARG A 45 15.71 -0.87 8.26
N GLU A 46 14.84 -1.73 8.79
CA GLU A 46 14.88 -3.18 8.57
C GLU A 46 13.48 -3.73 8.26
N ALA A 47 13.33 -4.29 7.07
CA ALA A 47 12.11 -4.94 6.59
C ALA A 47 12.17 -6.45 6.85
N ALA A 48 12.29 -6.82 8.12
CA ALA A 48 12.64 -8.18 8.54
C ALA A 48 11.65 -9.24 8.06
N ARG A 49 10.35 -8.93 7.97
CA ARG A 49 9.34 -9.87 7.44
C ARG A 49 9.40 -9.93 5.92
N ALA A 50 9.65 -8.80 5.25
CA ALA A 50 9.77 -8.76 3.80
C ALA A 50 11.01 -9.49 3.28
N ASP A 51 12.10 -9.53 4.05
CA ASP A 51 13.33 -10.26 3.68
C ASP A 51 13.13 -11.78 3.52
N ALA A 52 12.01 -12.34 4.00
CA ALA A 52 11.62 -13.73 3.75
C ALA A 52 11.05 -13.98 2.34
N TYR A 53 10.57 -12.92 1.68
CA TYR A 53 9.91 -12.96 0.38
C TYR A 53 10.70 -12.23 -0.72
N LEU A 54 11.49 -11.24 -0.32
CA LEU A 54 12.24 -10.39 -1.22
C LEU A 54 13.73 -10.42 -0.88
N SER A 55 14.55 -10.44 -1.93
CA SER A 55 15.98 -10.32 -1.77
C SER A 55 16.37 -8.91 -1.27
N ARG A 56 17.54 -8.79 -0.65
CA ARG A 56 18.10 -7.47 -0.30
C ARG A 56 18.46 -6.61 -1.52
N PHE A 57 18.44 -7.18 -2.72
CA PHE A 57 18.57 -6.44 -3.98
C PHE A 57 17.30 -5.64 -4.32
N ASN A 58 16.12 -6.07 -3.86
CA ASN A 58 14.90 -5.30 -4.02
C ASN A 58 15.01 -3.95 -3.29
N CYS A 59 14.46 -2.89 -3.91
CA CYS A 59 14.59 -1.54 -3.38
C CYS A 59 13.93 -1.44 -1.99
N ALA A 60 14.50 -0.59 -1.14
CA ALA A 60 14.04 -0.42 0.24
C ALA A 60 12.55 -0.07 0.31
N PHE A 61 12.04 0.71 -0.64
CA PHE A 61 10.63 1.08 -0.69
C PHE A 61 9.70 -0.15 -0.81
N CYS A 62 9.91 -1.04 -1.78
CA CYS A 62 9.08 -2.23 -1.96
C CYS A 62 9.16 -3.16 -0.74
N ARG A 63 10.37 -3.34 -0.18
CA ARG A 63 10.55 -4.14 1.03
C ARG A 63 9.80 -3.54 2.23
N SER A 64 9.88 -2.24 2.45
CA SER A 64 9.14 -1.57 3.53
C SER A 64 7.62 -1.64 3.31
N CYS A 65 7.13 -1.45 2.08
CA CYS A 65 5.70 -1.60 1.77
C CYS A 65 5.19 -3.01 2.06
N LEU A 66 5.94 -4.05 1.66
CA LEU A 66 5.57 -5.44 1.94
C LEU A 66 5.63 -5.73 3.45
N ASP A 67 6.65 -5.22 4.16
CA ASP A 67 6.79 -5.44 5.60
C ASP A 67 5.63 -4.81 6.40
N LEU A 68 5.18 -3.61 6.00
CA LEU A 68 3.99 -2.97 6.56
C LEU A 68 2.73 -3.82 6.36
N ALA A 69 2.55 -4.39 5.18
CA ALA A 69 1.43 -5.28 4.88
C ALA A 69 1.52 -6.58 5.72
N LEU A 70 2.69 -7.20 5.82
CA LEU A 70 2.93 -8.40 6.62
C LEU A 70 2.79 -8.17 8.13
N ARG A 71 2.86 -6.93 8.61
CA ARG A 71 2.54 -6.54 9.99
C ARG A 71 1.06 -6.34 10.28
N GLY A 72 0.20 -6.41 9.25
CA GLY A 72 -1.22 -6.08 9.36
C GLY A 72 -1.49 -4.58 9.47
N GLU A 73 -0.49 -3.72 9.26
CA GLU A 73 -0.72 -2.27 9.34
C GLU A 73 -1.59 -1.73 8.18
N CYS A 74 -1.74 -2.53 7.13
CA CYS A 74 -2.57 -2.26 5.96
C CYS A 74 -3.97 -2.89 6.02
N ASP A 75 -4.38 -3.53 7.11
CA ASP A 75 -5.64 -4.31 7.19
C ASP A 75 -6.92 -3.47 7.02
N PHE A 76 -6.81 -2.14 7.15
CA PHE A 76 -7.93 -1.23 6.90
C PHE A 76 -8.28 -1.08 5.40
N LEU A 77 -7.35 -1.46 4.50
CA LEU A 77 -7.54 -1.43 3.05
C LEU A 77 -8.46 -2.56 2.60
N ASP A 78 -9.41 -2.25 1.73
CA ASP A 78 -10.29 -3.25 1.09
C ASP A 78 -9.67 -3.86 -0.19
N GLY A 79 -8.51 -3.37 -0.59
CA GLY A 79 -7.77 -3.84 -1.76
C GLY A 79 -6.61 -2.91 -2.12
N VAL A 80 -5.83 -3.31 -3.11
CA VAL A 80 -4.68 -2.55 -3.62
C VAL A 80 -4.78 -2.43 -5.14
N MET A 81 -4.51 -1.24 -5.65
CA MET A 81 -4.31 -1.01 -7.08
C MET A 81 -2.79 -0.97 -7.32
N GLU A 82 -2.27 -2.01 -7.96
CA GLU A 82 -0.92 -1.96 -8.51
C GLU A 82 -0.96 -1.47 -9.96
N THR A 83 -0.01 -0.61 -10.27
CA THR A 83 0.32 -0.19 -11.62
C THR A 83 1.70 -0.72 -11.96
N ASN A 84 1.81 -1.34 -13.13
CA ASN A 84 3.07 -1.86 -13.65
C ASN A 84 4.07 -0.72 -13.89
N GLU A 85 4.83 -0.38 -12.85
CA GLU A 85 5.76 0.75 -12.87
C GLU A 85 7.23 0.31 -12.77
N CYS A 86 7.56 -0.68 -11.95
CA CYS A 86 8.90 -1.25 -11.91
C CYS A 86 8.92 -2.72 -11.50
N ASP A 87 9.95 -3.44 -11.93
CA ASP A 87 10.10 -4.87 -11.67
C ASP A 87 10.18 -5.22 -10.18
N HIS A 88 10.70 -4.30 -9.36
CA HIS A 88 10.78 -4.52 -7.90
C HIS A 88 9.40 -4.56 -7.24
N MET A 89 8.45 -3.75 -7.71
CA MET A 89 7.09 -3.75 -7.17
C MET A 89 6.28 -4.92 -7.68
N ARG A 90 6.49 -5.33 -8.93
CA ARG A 90 5.84 -6.53 -9.50
C ARG A 90 6.08 -7.79 -8.68
N GLY A 91 7.19 -7.86 -7.95
CA GLY A 91 7.53 -8.99 -7.07
C GLY A 91 6.77 -9.02 -5.73
N ILE A 92 5.93 -8.03 -5.41
CA ILE A 92 5.24 -7.94 -4.12
C ILE A 92 3.71 -8.12 -4.18
N VAL A 93 3.13 -8.26 -5.38
CA VAL A 93 1.68 -8.36 -5.62
C VAL A 93 1.32 -9.75 -6.11
#